data_AF-A0A956B608-F1
#
_entry.id   AF-A0A956B608-F1
#
_cell.length_a   1.000
_cell.length_b   1.000
_cell.length_c   1.000
_cell.angle_alpha   90.00
_cell.angle_beta   90.00
_cell.angle_gamma   90.00
#
_symmetry.space_group_name_H-M   'P 1'
#
loop_
_entity.id
_entity.type
_entity.pdbx_description
1 polymer ?
#
loop_
_entity_poly.entity_id
_entity_poly.type
_entity_poly.pdbx_seq_one_letter_code
_entity_poly.pdbx_strand_id
1 'polypeptide(L)'
;MAGASAPRYIEMNRRFDTQSDGGRDMEVAMAATVFRDLQDAGHIPAGARLADEPPGSGGSLRGTSYEARLVELITDRDGNGRLDLDMDRLRSAGIITGSPTSDQLEQTLTSGPRAQLSDDFVRGQDRRSELTEYGVVSRRGRRIQGYSSGMVLQGSQDRAQDSFLSDASTRAGRSPDEARAVAREGVAGAQVLLRRGDQRHAQSLLADTGEALMRSGRRDEARQVFQELQRAPYADTQVNLMQRQMDETQRQDRTYTPGNDIAVESGGTTNTIDVSDFRSTYGELAQHRLTQIDTQDRMETALGRSVNPTRMEDARAYFQQYAQGHSTDEVRQEYQRYMESFYVHTGRGVEWNSAVSEDDRPAHMTELLSHQPTDDAGRRLVDCEGYSYMTDAILGGVRDESGQPRFDVGYAARPGHIISGVFDRASGEGFTVNNDDTQMMQGDLSSDRGRATALARGIADGYYNVIGVGRHPSDTDTQEDDGTPRTGALIWTGNDFVGVVNPQFQEGYRQWRDSRLGGGSVSEYLAHLDRGGQ
;
A
#
# COMPACT_ATOMS: atom_id res chain seq x y z
N MET A 1 40.09 30.79 -9.10
CA MET A 1 38.92 30.83 -10.01
C MET A 1 37.77 30.17 -9.26
N ALA A 2 36.78 30.95 -8.82
CA ALA A 2 35.57 30.38 -8.24
C ALA A 2 34.81 29.66 -9.36
N GLY A 3 34.57 28.36 -9.21
CA GLY A 3 33.78 27.59 -10.19
C GLY A 3 32.39 28.21 -10.27
N ALA A 4 31.96 28.59 -11.47
CA ALA A 4 30.58 29.00 -11.70
C ALA A 4 29.68 27.84 -11.26
N SER A 5 28.76 28.08 -10.33
CA SER A 5 27.76 27.10 -9.95
C SER A 5 26.96 26.72 -11.20
N ALA A 6 26.73 25.41 -11.40
CA ALA A 6 25.83 24.97 -12.45
C ALA A 6 24.48 25.68 -12.29
N PRO A 7 23.87 26.17 -13.39
CA PRO A 7 22.64 26.94 -13.29
C PRO A 7 21.51 26.11 -12.68
N ARG A 8 20.66 26.75 -11.89
CA ARG A 8 19.54 26.11 -11.19
C ARG A 8 18.27 26.12 -12.02
N TYR A 9 17.59 24.97 -12.07
CA TYR A 9 16.37 24.79 -12.84
C TYR A 9 15.29 24.09 -12.02
N ILE A 10 14.05 24.43 -12.34
CA ILE A 10 12.85 23.73 -11.88
C ILE A 10 12.23 23.06 -13.10
N GLU A 11 12.02 21.75 -13.02
CA GLU A 11 11.57 20.92 -14.15
C GLU A 11 10.09 20.54 -13.98
N MET A 12 9.35 20.39 -15.07
CA MET A 12 8.03 19.77 -15.02
C MET A 12 8.13 18.24 -14.88
N ASN A 13 7.41 17.66 -13.92
CA ASN A 13 7.40 16.20 -13.68
C ASN A 13 6.83 15.36 -14.85
N ARG A 14 6.08 15.97 -15.77
CA ARG A 14 5.43 15.30 -16.90
C ARG A 14 6.19 15.56 -18.20
N ARG A 15 6.43 14.49 -18.97
CA ARG A 15 6.89 14.60 -20.35
C ARG A 15 5.80 15.23 -21.22
N PHE A 16 6.18 16.25 -21.96
CA PHE A 16 5.40 16.94 -22.96
C PHE A 16 5.81 16.40 -24.34
N ASP A 17 4.81 16.01 -25.14
CA ASP A 17 5.05 15.60 -26.52
C ASP A 17 4.82 16.78 -27.46
N THR A 18 5.91 17.26 -28.06
CA THR A 18 5.93 18.35 -29.04
C THR A 18 5.01 18.14 -30.24
N GLN A 19 4.67 16.89 -30.57
CA GLN A 19 3.84 16.57 -31.73
C GLN A 19 2.34 16.50 -31.40
N SER A 20 1.96 16.25 -30.15
CA SER A 20 0.55 16.03 -29.76
C SER A 20 -0.03 17.13 -28.87
N ASP A 21 0.79 17.81 -28.05
CA ASP A 21 0.33 18.72 -26.99
C ASP A 21 0.52 20.23 -27.32
N GLY A 22 0.93 20.58 -28.54
CA GLY A 22 0.96 21.98 -29.02
C GLY A 22 2.06 22.88 -28.45
N GLY A 23 2.85 22.44 -27.45
CA GLY A 23 4.11 23.00 -26.95
C GLY A 23 4.13 24.42 -26.45
N ARG A 24 3.88 25.37 -27.34
CA ARG A 24 3.69 26.77 -26.98
C ARG A 24 2.55 26.94 -25.98
N ASP A 25 1.49 26.14 -26.09
CA ASP A 25 0.37 26.13 -25.15
C ASP A 25 0.82 25.79 -23.72
N MET A 26 1.74 24.84 -23.58
CA MET A 26 2.28 24.43 -22.29
C MET A 26 3.28 25.43 -21.73
N GLU A 27 4.14 26.01 -22.57
CA GLU A 27 5.05 27.09 -22.17
C GLU A 27 4.28 28.31 -21.66
N VAL A 28 3.21 28.71 -22.35
CA VAL A 28 2.34 29.84 -21.97
C VAL A 28 1.58 29.52 -20.68
N ALA A 29 1.02 28.31 -20.54
CA ALA A 29 0.38 27.88 -19.29
C ALA A 29 1.36 27.85 -18.11
N MET A 30 2.61 27.45 -18.36
CA MET A 30 3.71 27.48 -17.39
C MET A 30 4.08 28.89 -16.99
N ALA A 31 4.29 29.78 -17.95
CA ALA A 31 4.55 31.19 -17.70
C ALA A 31 3.44 31.85 -16.86
N ALA A 32 2.17 31.59 -17.18
CA ALA A 32 1.04 32.20 -16.49
C ALA A 32 0.92 31.81 -15.03
N THR A 33 1.22 30.56 -14.69
CA THR A 33 1.11 30.10 -13.30
C THR A 33 2.37 30.43 -12.51
N VAL A 34 3.57 30.38 -13.12
CA VAL A 34 4.81 30.91 -12.51
C VAL A 34 4.62 32.40 -12.18
N PHE A 35 4.02 33.16 -13.10
CA PHE A 35 3.67 34.56 -12.87
C PHE A 35 2.76 34.72 -11.65
N ARG A 36 1.66 33.94 -11.58
CA ARG A 36 0.74 33.94 -10.43
C ARG A 36 1.47 33.63 -9.12
N ASP A 37 2.27 32.56 -9.08
CA ASP A 37 2.95 32.12 -7.86
C ASP A 37 3.96 33.15 -7.36
N LEU A 38 4.68 33.80 -8.28
CA LEU A 38 5.56 34.90 -7.95
C LEU A 38 4.80 36.15 -7.50
N GLN A 39 3.62 36.42 -8.08
CA GLN A 39 2.76 37.54 -7.69
C GLN A 39 2.16 37.33 -6.29
N ASP A 40 1.64 36.14 -6.00
CA ASP A 40 1.08 35.76 -4.70
C ASP A 40 2.14 35.82 -3.60
N ALA A 41 3.39 35.48 -3.93
CA ALA A 41 4.54 35.60 -3.02
C ALA A 41 5.12 37.02 -2.92
N GLY A 42 4.57 38.00 -3.66
CA GLY A 42 5.04 39.39 -3.65
C GLY A 42 6.36 39.64 -4.39
N HIS A 43 6.85 38.66 -5.15
CA HIS A 43 8.00 38.83 -6.06
C HIS A 43 7.59 39.50 -7.38
N ILE A 44 6.29 39.60 -7.68
CA ILE A 44 5.74 40.41 -8.77
C ILE A 44 4.67 41.32 -8.16
N PRO A 45 4.57 42.60 -8.58
CA PRO A 45 3.54 43.50 -8.07
C PRO A 45 2.13 42.90 -8.22
N ALA A 46 1.30 42.96 -7.17
CA ALA A 46 -0.05 42.39 -7.15
C ALA A 46 -0.99 42.95 -8.24
N GLY A 47 -0.69 44.13 -8.80
CA GLY A 47 -1.45 44.74 -9.89
C GLY A 47 -0.89 44.47 -11.30
N ALA A 48 0.27 43.81 -11.42
CA ALA A 48 0.87 43.51 -12.71
C ALA A 48 0.05 42.45 -13.47
N ARG A 49 0.07 42.55 -14.79
CA ARG A 49 -0.55 41.60 -15.72
C ARG A 49 0.51 40.97 -16.61
N LEU A 50 0.18 39.81 -17.18
CA LEU A 50 1.07 39.06 -18.08
C LEU A 50 1.54 39.86 -19.30
N ALA A 51 0.70 40.77 -19.81
CA ALA A 51 1.02 41.64 -20.94
C ALA A 51 1.79 42.91 -20.55
N ASP A 52 1.94 43.19 -19.26
CA ASP A 52 2.65 44.39 -18.78
C ASP A 52 4.16 44.22 -18.95
N GLU A 53 4.85 45.35 -19.07
CA GLU A 53 6.31 45.39 -19.10
C GLU A 53 6.88 45.23 -17.68
N PRO A 54 7.80 44.28 -17.45
CA PRO A 54 8.43 44.10 -16.15
C PRO A 54 9.39 45.25 -15.80
N PRO A 55 9.62 45.53 -14.51
CA PRO A 55 10.29 46.75 -14.03
C PRO A 55 11.77 46.86 -14.41
N GLY A 56 12.45 45.76 -14.74
CA GLY A 56 13.85 45.76 -15.15
C GLY A 56 14.03 45.64 -16.65
N SER A 57 14.90 46.46 -17.24
CA SER A 57 15.48 46.23 -18.58
C SER A 57 16.71 45.28 -18.55
N GLY A 58 16.99 44.68 -17.40
CA GLY A 58 18.18 43.88 -17.16
C GLY A 58 17.96 42.43 -17.57
N GLY A 59 18.51 42.02 -18.70
CA GLY A 59 18.51 40.63 -19.16
C GLY A 59 18.50 40.55 -20.68
N SER A 60 19.23 39.61 -21.27
CA SER A 60 19.29 39.38 -22.72
C SER A 60 18.00 38.76 -23.31
N LEU A 61 16.87 38.92 -22.63
CA LEU A 61 15.57 38.39 -23.06
C LEU A 61 14.96 39.28 -24.13
N ARG A 62 14.37 38.68 -25.16
CA ARG A 62 13.77 39.35 -26.31
C ARG A 62 12.33 39.80 -26.04
N GLY A 63 11.64 39.18 -25.09
CA GLY A 63 10.26 39.51 -24.72
C GLY A 63 10.10 40.89 -24.07
N THR A 64 9.03 41.61 -24.41
CA THR A 64 8.69 42.92 -23.81
C THR A 64 7.65 42.83 -22.68
N SER A 65 6.96 41.70 -22.54
CA SER A 65 5.97 41.46 -21.49
C SER A 65 6.45 40.42 -20.47
N TYR A 66 5.82 40.38 -19.31
CA TYR A 66 6.02 39.32 -18.32
C TYR A 66 5.89 37.92 -18.93
N GLU A 67 4.82 37.69 -19.68
CA GLU A 67 4.56 36.42 -20.37
C GLU A 67 5.68 36.05 -21.34
N ALA A 68 6.03 36.95 -22.26
CA ALA A 68 7.03 36.67 -23.28
C ALA A 68 8.41 36.39 -22.68
N ARG A 69 8.77 37.10 -21.60
CA ARG A 69 10.03 36.86 -20.88
C ARG A 69 10.01 35.56 -20.09
N LEU A 70 8.90 35.21 -19.45
CA LEU A 70 8.77 33.93 -18.73
C LEU A 70 8.80 32.74 -19.68
N VAL A 71 8.11 32.81 -20.82
CA VAL A 71 8.16 31.78 -21.88
C VAL A 71 9.60 31.58 -22.36
N GLU A 72 10.39 32.63 -22.56
CA GLU A 72 11.80 32.50 -22.97
C GLU A 72 12.71 31.85 -21.91
N LEU A 73 12.27 31.81 -20.66
CA LEU A 73 12.95 31.13 -19.55
C LEU A 73 12.51 29.67 -19.39
N ILE A 74 11.45 29.25 -20.09
CA ILE A 74 10.86 27.93 -20.04
C ILE A 74 11.27 27.18 -21.30
N THR A 75 12.13 26.18 -21.17
CA THR A 75 12.68 25.43 -22.31
C THR A 75 12.89 23.98 -21.95
N ASP A 76 12.75 23.05 -22.92
CA ASP A 76 13.30 21.69 -22.78
C ASP A 76 14.81 21.73 -22.99
N ARG A 77 15.54 22.02 -21.91
CA ARG A 77 16.97 22.37 -22.03
C ARG A 77 17.82 21.14 -22.32
N ASP A 78 17.51 20.04 -21.67
CA ASP A 78 18.28 18.80 -21.74
C ASP A 78 17.73 17.81 -22.78
N GLY A 79 16.63 18.15 -23.45
CA GLY A 79 16.01 17.34 -24.49
C GLY A 79 15.32 16.10 -23.93
N ASN A 80 14.97 16.11 -22.64
CA ASN A 80 14.31 14.99 -21.98
C ASN A 80 12.78 14.97 -22.22
N GLY A 81 12.27 15.96 -22.98
CA GLY A 81 10.86 16.15 -23.28
C GLY A 81 10.10 16.81 -22.12
N ARG A 82 10.75 17.52 -21.20
CA ARG A 82 10.12 18.23 -20.08
C ARG A 82 10.55 19.69 -20.11
N LEU A 83 9.68 20.60 -19.70
CA LEU A 83 10.00 22.01 -19.66
C LEU A 83 10.73 22.36 -18.35
N ASP A 84 11.84 23.07 -18.48
CA ASP A 84 12.65 23.61 -17.38
C ASP A 84 12.49 25.12 -17.28
N LEU A 85 12.32 25.65 -16.07
CA LEU A 85 12.45 27.08 -15.77
C LEU A 85 13.86 27.40 -15.26
N ASP A 86 14.59 28.28 -15.94
CA ASP A 86 15.91 28.75 -15.52
C ASP A 86 15.81 29.79 -14.39
N MET A 87 16.13 29.38 -13.17
CA MET A 87 15.97 30.20 -11.96
C MET A 87 17.00 31.31 -11.85
N ASP A 88 18.22 31.06 -12.32
CA ASP A 88 19.28 32.06 -12.28
C ASP A 88 19.03 33.13 -13.34
N ARG A 89 18.55 32.74 -14.52
CA ARG A 89 18.07 33.69 -15.52
C ARG A 89 16.83 34.43 -15.04
N LEU A 90 15.83 33.77 -14.45
CA LEU A 90 14.65 34.41 -13.86
C LEU A 90 15.03 35.52 -12.86
N ARG A 91 15.99 35.25 -11.98
CA ARG A 91 16.50 36.23 -11.01
C ARG A 91 17.22 37.39 -11.68
N SER A 92 18.02 37.10 -12.71
CA SER A 92 18.80 38.12 -13.41
C SER A 92 18.03 38.90 -14.48
N ALA A 93 16.84 38.44 -14.86
CA ALA A 93 16.04 38.92 -15.99
C ALA A 93 15.19 40.18 -15.71
N GLY A 94 15.27 40.73 -14.50
CA GLY A 94 14.50 41.93 -14.11
C GLY A 94 12.99 41.73 -14.11
N ILE A 95 12.53 40.46 -14.08
CA ILE A 95 11.11 40.07 -14.04
C ILE A 95 10.58 40.23 -12.61
N ILE A 96 11.34 39.76 -11.64
CA ILE A 96 10.98 39.78 -10.22
C ILE A 96 11.42 41.07 -9.52
N THR A 97 10.60 41.55 -8.60
CA THR A 97 10.90 42.63 -7.66
C THR A 97 11.54 42.07 -6.40
N GLY A 98 12.43 42.86 -5.79
CA GLY A 98 13.24 42.42 -4.66
C GLY A 98 14.53 41.71 -5.12
N SER A 99 15.26 41.14 -4.18
CA SER A 99 16.47 40.35 -4.47
C SER A 99 16.40 38.99 -3.79
N PRO A 100 15.37 38.17 -4.08
CA PRO A 100 15.25 36.86 -3.49
C PRO A 100 16.41 35.96 -3.95
N THR A 101 16.84 35.08 -3.05
CA THR A 101 17.83 34.05 -3.38
C THR A 101 17.20 33.01 -4.32
N SER A 102 18.03 32.27 -5.07
CA SER A 102 17.52 31.18 -5.92
C SER A 102 16.78 30.12 -5.08
N ASP A 103 17.16 29.89 -3.81
CA ASP A 103 16.44 29.01 -2.88
C ASP A 103 15.05 29.54 -2.52
N GLN A 104 14.90 30.85 -2.30
CA GLN A 104 13.60 31.47 -1.98
C GLN A 104 12.64 31.40 -3.17
N LEU A 105 13.15 31.60 -4.38
CA LEU A 105 12.36 31.47 -5.61
C LEU A 105 11.99 30.01 -5.87
N GLU A 106 12.92 29.08 -5.69
CA GLU A 106 12.66 27.64 -5.82
C GLU A 106 11.59 27.19 -4.84
N GLN A 107 11.72 27.56 -3.56
CA GLN A 107 10.70 27.30 -2.55
C GLN A 107 9.35 27.90 -2.94
N THR A 108 9.31 29.15 -3.43
CA THR A 108 8.06 29.80 -3.85
C THR A 108 7.34 29.01 -4.94
N LEU A 109 8.08 28.55 -5.94
CA LEU A 109 7.51 27.88 -7.11
C LEU A 109 7.18 26.40 -6.86
N THR A 110 7.90 25.72 -5.96
CA THR A 110 7.60 24.32 -5.60
C THR A 110 6.53 24.22 -4.50
N SER A 111 6.35 25.24 -3.67
CA SER A 111 5.32 25.30 -2.62
C SER A 111 4.07 26.09 -3.00
N GLY A 112 4.03 26.71 -4.18
CA GLY A 112 2.92 27.51 -4.67
C GLY A 112 1.58 26.75 -4.70
N PRO A 113 0.44 27.46 -4.58
CA PRO A 113 -0.87 26.84 -4.56
C PRO A 113 -1.12 26.01 -5.83
N ARG A 114 -1.32 24.70 -5.68
CA ARG A 114 -1.59 23.75 -6.78
C ARG A 114 -2.98 23.92 -7.43
N ALA A 115 -3.62 25.07 -7.22
CA ALA A 115 -4.95 25.37 -7.75
C ALA A 115 -4.88 25.68 -9.25
N GLN A 116 -5.96 25.36 -9.96
CA GLN A 116 -6.20 25.88 -11.32
C GLN A 116 -6.14 27.41 -11.34
N LEU A 117 -5.65 27.98 -12.45
CA LEU A 117 -5.77 29.42 -12.69
C LEU A 117 -7.26 29.78 -12.62
N SER A 118 -7.62 30.69 -11.71
CA SER A 118 -9.03 31.04 -11.50
C SER A 118 -9.57 31.81 -12.72
N ASP A 119 -10.88 31.68 -12.97
CA ASP A 119 -11.53 32.46 -14.04
C ASP A 119 -11.36 33.97 -13.82
N ASP A 120 -11.23 34.41 -12.57
CA ASP A 120 -10.99 35.81 -12.23
C ASP A 120 -9.55 36.24 -12.53
N PHE A 121 -8.55 35.39 -12.26
CA PHE A 121 -7.16 35.64 -12.65
C PHE A 121 -7.05 35.78 -14.16
N VAL A 122 -7.64 34.83 -14.92
CA VAL A 122 -7.57 34.83 -16.39
C VAL A 122 -8.31 36.04 -16.98
N ARG A 123 -9.51 36.37 -16.48
CA ARG A 123 -10.25 37.58 -16.91
C ARG A 123 -9.54 38.87 -16.51
N GLY A 124 -8.70 38.85 -15.49
CA GLY A 124 -7.88 39.98 -15.06
C GLY A 124 -6.70 40.28 -15.97
N GLN A 125 -6.32 39.36 -16.87
CA GLN A 125 -5.24 39.57 -17.84
C GLN A 125 -5.69 40.36 -19.07
N ASP A 126 -4.76 41.02 -19.75
CA ASP A 126 -5.04 41.76 -20.99
C ASP A 126 -5.34 40.79 -22.15
N ARG A 127 -6.20 41.22 -23.10
CA ARG A 127 -6.44 40.51 -24.37
C ARG A 127 -5.20 40.36 -25.25
N ARG A 128 -4.14 41.12 -24.97
CA ARG A 128 -2.83 41.01 -25.61
C ARG A 128 -1.99 39.84 -25.09
N SER A 129 -2.42 39.16 -24.02
CA SER A 129 -1.75 37.96 -23.53
C SER A 129 -2.10 36.75 -24.38
N GLU A 130 -1.07 35.98 -24.74
CA GLU A 130 -1.18 34.72 -25.47
C GLU A 130 -1.96 33.66 -24.66
N LEU A 131 -2.06 33.83 -23.34
CA LEU A 131 -2.97 33.07 -22.48
C LEU A 131 -4.43 33.10 -22.97
N THR A 132 -4.88 34.13 -23.68
CA THR A 132 -6.26 34.16 -24.22
C THR A 132 -6.44 33.39 -25.54
N GLU A 133 -5.35 33.12 -26.26
CA GLU A 133 -5.34 32.41 -27.55
C GLU A 133 -5.00 30.91 -27.35
N TYR A 134 -4.02 30.63 -26.50
CA TYR A 134 -3.46 29.30 -26.25
C TYR A 134 -3.85 28.74 -24.88
N GLY A 135 -4.22 29.60 -23.93
CA GLY A 135 -4.70 29.21 -22.59
C GLY A 135 -6.22 29.04 -22.53
N VAL A 136 -6.72 27.94 -23.09
CA VAL A 136 -8.01 27.32 -22.67
C VAL A 136 -9.26 28.18 -22.83
N VAL A 137 -9.45 28.81 -24.00
CA VAL A 137 -10.80 29.17 -24.42
C VAL A 137 -11.51 27.90 -24.89
N SER A 138 -12.14 27.18 -23.97
CA SER A 138 -13.27 26.32 -24.35
C SER A 138 -14.35 27.22 -24.94
N ARG A 139 -14.55 27.13 -26.26
CA ARG A 139 -15.71 27.72 -26.95
C ARG A 139 -17.08 27.24 -26.42
N ARG A 140 -17.15 26.46 -25.32
CA ARG A 140 -18.39 25.86 -24.76
C ARG A 140 -18.36 25.64 -23.24
N GLY A 141 -17.85 26.59 -22.43
CA GLY A 141 -18.09 26.59 -20.98
C GLY A 141 -17.38 25.48 -20.16
N ARG A 142 -16.13 25.13 -20.52
CA ARG A 142 -15.25 24.28 -19.68
C ARG A 142 -14.06 25.10 -19.16
N ARG A 143 -13.59 24.74 -17.95
CA ARG A 143 -12.59 25.47 -17.14
C ARG A 143 -11.18 25.55 -17.76
N ILE A 144 -10.55 26.67 -17.40
CA ILE A 144 -9.13 27.07 -17.30
C ILE A 144 -8.05 25.98 -17.04
N GLN A 145 -7.55 25.21 -18.01
CA GLN A 145 -6.49 24.21 -17.78
C GLN A 145 -5.10 24.88 -17.65
N GLY A 146 -4.76 25.33 -16.44
CA GLY A 146 -3.35 25.62 -16.08
C GLY A 146 -2.54 24.31 -15.98
N TYR A 147 -1.21 24.40 -15.86
CA TYR A 147 -0.41 23.18 -15.66
C TYR A 147 -0.74 22.42 -14.37
N SER A 148 -1.41 23.08 -13.44
CA SER A 148 -1.90 22.51 -12.19
C SER A 148 -2.89 21.36 -12.35
N SER A 149 -3.38 21.04 -13.55
CA SER A 149 -4.27 19.90 -13.81
C SER A 149 -3.54 18.55 -13.86
N GLY A 150 -2.45 18.40 -13.11
CA GLY A 150 -1.65 17.15 -13.02
C GLY A 150 -0.14 17.30 -13.25
N MET A 151 0.38 18.52 -13.46
CA MET A 151 1.82 18.78 -13.62
C MET A 151 2.38 19.50 -12.38
N VAL A 152 3.54 19.04 -11.90
CA VAL A 152 4.22 19.53 -10.70
C VAL A 152 5.63 19.98 -11.08
N LEU A 153 6.03 21.13 -10.56
CA LEU A 153 7.38 21.65 -10.65
C LEU A 153 8.28 20.92 -9.63
N GLN A 154 9.32 20.23 -10.10
CA GLN A 154 10.32 19.56 -9.27
C GLN A 154 11.56 20.44 -9.13
N GLY A 155 11.96 20.68 -7.88
CA GLY A 155 13.19 21.41 -7.57
C GLY A 155 14.45 20.62 -7.97
N SER A 156 15.58 21.31 -7.95
CA SER A 156 16.90 20.71 -8.18
C SER A 156 17.23 19.59 -7.18
N GLN A 157 16.72 19.71 -5.96
CA GLN A 157 16.94 18.73 -4.90
C GLN A 157 15.96 17.58 -4.92
N ASP A 158 14.71 17.81 -5.34
CA ASP A 158 13.74 16.73 -5.57
C ASP A 158 14.27 15.80 -6.65
N ARG A 159 14.83 16.35 -7.73
CA ARG A 159 15.51 15.57 -8.78
C ARG A 159 16.75 14.85 -8.29
N ALA A 160 17.55 15.48 -7.43
CA ALA A 160 18.71 14.82 -6.84
C ALA A 160 18.29 13.65 -5.93
N GLN A 161 17.17 13.78 -5.22
CA GLN A 161 16.58 12.73 -4.40
C GLN A 161 16.01 11.60 -5.27
N ASP A 162 15.22 11.93 -6.30
CA ASP A 162 14.67 10.95 -7.24
C ASP A 162 15.80 10.18 -7.95
N SER A 163 16.85 10.88 -8.39
CA SER A 163 18.04 10.28 -8.99
C SER A 163 18.84 9.44 -8.00
N PHE A 164 18.92 9.86 -6.73
CA PHE A 164 19.54 9.05 -5.69
C PHE A 164 18.75 7.75 -5.47
N LEU A 165 17.42 7.84 -5.32
CA LEU A 165 16.54 6.70 -5.08
C LEU A 165 16.48 5.75 -6.28
N SER A 166 16.51 6.27 -7.52
CA SER A 166 16.54 5.44 -8.73
C SER A 166 17.79 4.56 -8.78
N ASP A 167 18.92 5.07 -8.28
CA ASP A 167 20.21 4.40 -8.36
C ASP A 167 20.59 3.65 -7.07
N ALA A 168 19.87 3.90 -5.96
CA ALA A 168 20.21 3.42 -4.62
C ALA A 168 20.36 1.89 -4.57
N SER A 169 19.41 1.14 -5.14
CA SER A 169 19.46 -0.33 -5.12
C SER A 169 20.60 -0.86 -5.99
N THR A 170 20.79 -0.30 -7.19
CA THR A 170 21.93 -0.66 -8.05
C THR A 170 23.26 -0.38 -7.37
N ARG A 171 23.42 0.77 -6.70
CA ARG A 171 24.64 1.12 -5.95
C ARG A 171 24.86 0.16 -4.78
N ALA A 172 23.84 -0.06 -3.95
CA ALA A 172 23.92 -0.95 -2.80
C ALA A 172 24.29 -2.40 -3.19
N GLY A 173 23.86 -2.85 -4.37
CA GLY A 173 24.23 -4.15 -4.93
C GLY A 173 25.71 -4.29 -5.30
N ARG A 174 26.44 -3.19 -5.58
CA ARG A 174 27.84 -3.24 -6.04
C ARG A 174 28.82 -3.76 -4.99
N SER A 175 28.72 -3.27 -3.76
CA SER A 175 29.61 -3.68 -2.67
C SER A 175 29.02 -3.34 -1.29
N PRO A 176 29.53 -3.94 -0.20
CA PRO A 176 29.16 -3.52 1.16
C PRO A 176 29.47 -2.05 1.46
N ASP A 177 30.57 -1.50 0.91
CA ASP A 177 30.93 -0.10 1.14
C ASP A 177 29.98 0.88 0.43
N GLU A 178 29.52 0.53 -0.78
CA GLU A 178 28.48 1.30 -1.48
C GLU A 178 27.15 1.21 -0.76
N ALA A 179 26.77 0.06 -0.20
CA ALA A 179 25.56 -0.07 0.61
C ALA A 179 25.61 0.85 1.85
N ARG A 180 26.75 0.89 2.55
CA ARG A 180 26.96 1.82 3.67
C ARG A 180 26.93 3.27 3.23
N ALA A 181 27.43 3.58 2.04
CA ALA A 181 27.36 4.92 1.47
C ALA A 181 25.90 5.32 1.20
N VAL A 182 25.11 4.46 0.56
CA VAL A 182 23.68 4.66 0.31
C VAL A 182 22.92 4.89 1.62
N ALA A 183 23.13 4.07 2.65
CA ALA A 183 22.49 4.25 3.95
C ALA A 183 22.82 5.61 4.58
N ARG A 184 24.11 6.00 4.59
CA ARG A 184 24.56 7.30 5.12
C ARG A 184 24.01 8.48 4.33
N GLU A 185 23.98 8.38 3.00
CA GLU A 185 23.45 9.43 2.12
C GLU A 185 21.94 9.61 2.34
N GLY A 186 21.17 8.53 2.45
CA GLY A 186 19.73 8.59 2.74
C GLY A 186 19.44 9.26 4.09
N VAL A 187 20.15 8.87 5.15
CA VAL A 187 20.02 9.50 6.49
C VAL A 187 20.43 10.96 6.46
N ALA A 188 21.56 11.30 5.82
CA ALA A 188 22.02 12.69 5.73
C ALA A 188 21.05 13.56 4.91
N GLY A 189 20.50 13.02 3.82
CA GLY A 189 19.48 13.69 3.00
C GLY A 189 18.21 13.97 3.80
N ALA A 190 17.73 12.99 4.56
CA ALA A 190 16.55 13.16 5.43
C ALA A 190 16.77 14.26 6.48
N GLN A 191 17.96 14.33 7.09
CA GLN A 191 18.29 15.40 8.04
C GLN A 191 18.36 16.79 7.38
N VAL A 192 18.79 16.89 6.11
CA VAL A 192 18.75 18.15 5.35
C VAL A 192 17.31 18.60 5.11
N LEU A 193 16.42 17.68 4.71
CA LEU A 193 15.00 17.95 4.49
C LEU A 193 14.31 18.38 5.79
N LEU A 194 14.58 17.69 6.89
CA LEU A 194 14.04 18.03 8.20
C LEU A 194 14.45 19.44 8.66
N ARG A 195 15.71 19.84 8.47
CA ARG A 195 16.20 21.20 8.80
C ARG A 195 15.48 22.31 8.03
N ARG A 196 14.82 21.97 6.93
CA ARG A 196 14.03 22.89 6.09
C ARG A 196 12.54 22.86 6.40
N GLY A 197 12.13 22.03 7.35
CA GLY A 197 10.72 21.82 7.68
C GLY A 197 10.02 20.82 6.77
N ASP A 198 10.74 20.09 5.91
CA ASP A 198 10.16 19.10 5.01
C ASP A 198 10.23 17.69 5.59
N GLN A 199 9.44 17.48 6.65
CA GLN A 199 9.41 16.22 7.37
C GLN A 199 8.87 15.06 6.52
N ARG A 200 7.90 15.32 5.64
CA ARG A 200 7.26 14.29 4.81
C ARG A 200 8.25 13.67 3.82
N HIS A 201 8.99 14.50 3.07
CA HIS A 201 9.98 13.97 2.13
C HIS A 201 11.16 13.31 2.85
N ALA A 202 11.53 13.78 4.05
CA ALA A 202 12.55 13.12 4.87
C ALA A 202 12.17 11.67 5.22
N GLN A 203 10.90 11.44 5.56
CA GLN A 203 10.39 10.11 5.91
C GLN A 203 10.32 9.19 4.70
N SER A 204 9.77 9.67 3.58
CA SER A 204 9.76 8.92 2.32
C SER A 204 11.18 8.53 1.89
N LEU A 205 12.15 9.45 1.99
CA LEU A 205 13.54 9.16 1.67
C LEU A 205 14.12 8.03 2.52
N LEU A 206 13.90 8.05 3.84
CA LEU A 206 14.37 6.98 4.74
C LEU A 206 13.69 5.64 4.42
N ALA A 207 12.36 5.63 4.25
CA ALA A 207 11.62 4.42 3.92
C ALA A 207 12.11 3.82 2.59
N ASP A 208 12.19 4.62 1.52
CA ASP A 208 12.62 4.16 0.20
C ASP A 208 14.10 3.74 0.17
N THR A 209 14.96 4.38 0.95
CA THR A 209 16.36 3.98 1.11
C THR A 209 16.47 2.61 1.79
N GLY A 210 15.72 2.40 2.88
CA GLY A 210 15.65 1.11 3.57
C GLY A 210 15.19 -0.01 2.64
N GLU A 211 14.15 0.25 1.84
CA GLU A 211 13.64 -0.68 0.82
C GLU A 211 14.66 -1.01 -0.26
N ALA A 212 15.38 0.00 -0.76
CA ALA A 212 16.43 -0.21 -1.76
C ALA A 212 17.55 -1.10 -1.22
N LEU A 213 17.91 -0.94 0.06
CA LEU A 213 18.91 -1.77 0.74
C LEU A 213 18.39 -3.20 0.95
N MET A 214 17.15 -3.39 1.39
CA MET A 214 16.53 -4.72 1.51
C MET A 214 16.50 -5.48 0.18
N ARG A 215 16.05 -4.84 -0.90
CA ARG A 215 16.03 -5.43 -2.26
C ARG A 215 17.42 -5.84 -2.76
N SER A 216 18.47 -5.21 -2.24
CA SER A 216 19.86 -5.49 -2.59
C SER A 216 20.52 -6.53 -1.66
N GLY A 217 19.77 -7.13 -0.72
CA GLY A 217 20.27 -8.07 0.27
C GLY A 217 21.13 -7.43 1.37
N ARG A 218 21.06 -6.10 1.55
CA ARG A 218 21.87 -5.32 2.50
C ARG A 218 21.08 -5.05 3.78
N ARG A 219 20.74 -6.13 4.49
CA ARG A 219 19.83 -6.07 5.65
C ARG A 219 20.40 -5.31 6.85
N ASP A 220 21.70 -5.38 7.10
CA ASP A 220 22.34 -4.63 8.19
C ASP A 220 22.27 -3.12 7.96
N GLU A 221 22.54 -2.67 6.73
CA GLU A 221 22.40 -1.28 6.35
C GLU A 221 20.94 -0.83 6.34
N ALA A 222 20.01 -1.68 5.86
CA ALA A 222 18.57 -1.40 5.93
C ALA A 222 18.09 -1.22 7.37
N ARG A 223 18.55 -2.09 8.29
CA ARG A 223 18.26 -2.01 9.74
C ARG A 223 18.67 -0.65 10.31
N GLN A 224 19.83 -0.12 9.93
CA GLN A 224 20.27 1.21 10.37
C GLN A 224 19.33 2.33 9.91
N VAL A 225 18.87 2.27 8.66
CA VAL A 225 17.97 3.28 8.08
C VAL A 225 16.59 3.22 8.73
N PHE A 226 16.02 2.02 8.91
CA PHE A 226 14.72 1.86 9.58
C PHE A 226 14.77 2.22 11.07
N GLN A 227 15.88 1.94 11.76
CA GLN A 227 16.07 2.43 13.13
C GLN A 227 16.09 3.95 13.23
N GLU A 228 16.58 4.65 12.20
CA GLU A 228 16.49 6.11 12.16
C GLU A 228 15.04 6.56 11.89
N LEU A 229 14.33 5.91 10.97
CA LEU A 229 12.92 6.17 10.70
C LEU A 229 12.01 5.96 11.92
N GLN A 230 12.38 5.02 12.81
CA GLN A 230 11.66 4.74 14.05
C GLN A 230 11.87 5.81 15.15
N ARG A 231 12.74 6.79 14.95
CA ARG A 231 13.03 7.84 15.94
C ARG A 231 12.22 9.11 15.67
N ALA A 232 12.03 9.90 16.72
CA ALA A 232 11.54 11.26 16.58
C ALA A 232 12.51 12.10 15.71
N PRO A 233 12.01 13.01 14.87
CA PRO A 233 10.59 13.40 14.73
C PRO A 233 9.80 12.54 13.73
N TYR A 234 10.41 11.52 13.14
CA TYR A 234 9.80 10.77 12.04
C TYR A 234 8.68 9.83 12.50
N ALA A 235 8.91 9.15 13.63
CA ALA A 235 8.13 8.00 14.09
C ALA A 235 6.61 8.21 14.11
N ASP A 236 6.13 9.30 14.71
CA ASP A 236 4.70 9.50 15.01
C ASP A 236 3.87 10.02 13.83
N THR A 237 4.50 10.23 12.67
CA THR A 237 3.79 10.73 11.50
C THR A 237 2.94 9.65 10.88
N GLN A 238 1.67 9.97 10.71
CA GLN A 238 0.67 9.10 10.13
C GLN A 238 0.98 8.85 8.65
N VAL A 239 0.82 7.60 8.24
CA VAL A 239 0.95 7.14 6.86
C VAL A 239 -0.17 6.14 6.57
N ASN A 240 -0.66 6.11 5.33
CA ASN A 240 -1.48 5.01 4.87
C ASN A 240 -0.58 4.07 4.07
N LEU A 241 -0.44 2.82 4.52
CA LEU A 241 0.45 1.85 3.88
C LEU A 241 -0.04 1.39 2.49
N MET A 242 -1.24 1.79 2.08
CA MET A 242 -1.79 1.57 0.74
C MET A 242 -1.86 2.87 -0.08
N GLN A 243 -1.23 3.96 0.37
CA GLN A 243 -1.34 5.26 -0.30
C GLN A 243 -0.88 5.22 -1.76
N ARG A 244 0.22 4.50 -2.06
CA ARG A 244 0.70 4.37 -3.45
C ARG A 244 -0.33 3.70 -4.36
N GLN A 245 -0.99 2.66 -3.87
CA GLN A 245 -2.04 1.97 -4.61
C GLN A 245 -3.27 2.88 -4.79
N MET A 246 -3.68 3.62 -3.76
CA MET A 246 -4.74 4.64 -3.87
C MET A 246 -4.42 5.68 -4.94
N ASP A 247 -3.20 6.21 -4.94
CA ASP A 247 -2.76 7.24 -5.89
C ASP A 247 -2.70 6.69 -7.33
N GLU A 248 -2.34 5.41 -7.50
CA GLU A 248 -2.39 4.74 -8.79
C GLU A 248 -3.83 4.51 -9.28
N THR A 249 -4.69 3.97 -8.42
CA THR A 249 -6.11 3.77 -8.73
C THR A 249 -6.79 5.08 -9.08
N GLN A 250 -6.54 6.16 -8.33
CA GLN A 250 -7.10 7.48 -8.63
C GLN A 250 -6.64 8.05 -9.98
N ARG A 251 -5.41 7.72 -10.40
CA ARG A 251 -4.88 8.12 -11.71
C ARG A 251 -5.56 7.34 -12.85
N GLN A 252 -5.87 6.07 -12.62
CA GLN A 252 -6.48 5.18 -13.61
C GLN A 252 -8.01 5.32 -13.69
N ASP A 253 -8.67 5.53 -12.55
CA ASP A 253 -10.10 5.72 -12.42
C ASP A 253 -10.43 7.09 -11.82
N ARG A 254 -10.90 7.99 -12.68
CA ARG A 254 -11.30 9.36 -12.29
C ARG A 254 -12.57 9.43 -11.44
N THR A 255 -13.31 8.32 -11.31
CA THR A 255 -14.50 8.22 -10.46
C THR A 255 -14.18 7.71 -9.06
N TYR A 256 -12.96 7.22 -8.84
CA TYR A 256 -12.47 6.83 -7.52
C TYR A 256 -12.57 8.01 -6.54
N THR A 257 -13.17 7.74 -5.38
CA THR A 257 -13.25 8.68 -4.27
C THR A 257 -12.39 8.17 -3.11
N PRO A 258 -11.49 9.00 -2.55
CA PRO A 258 -10.69 8.59 -1.39
C PRO A 258 -11.55 8.07 -0.25
N GLY A 259 -11.19 6.89 0.27
CA GLY A 259 -11.97 6.19 1.30
C GLY A 259 -12.89 5.09 0.76
N ASN A 260 -13.00 4.95 -0.56
CA ASN A 260 -13.58 3.76 -1.17
C ASN A 260 -12.58 2.60 -1.16
N ASP A 261 -13.12 1.38 -1.14
CA ASP A 261 -12.36 0.16 -1.37
C ASP A 261 -11.63 0.21 -2.71
N ILE A 262 -10.48 -0.46 -2.79
CA ILE A 262 -9.74 -0.64 -4.04
C ILE A 262 -9.91 -2.08 -4.51
N ALA A 263 -10.25 -2.24 -5.79
CA ALA A 263 -10.17 -3.53 -6.48
C ALA A 263 -8.85 -3.64 -7.24
N VAL A 264 -8.08 -4.72 -6.99
CA VAL A 264 -6.84 -5.03 -7.72
C VAL A 264 -6.95 -6.42 -8.33
N GLU A 265 -6.94 -6.50 -9.66
CA GLU A 265 -6.95 -7.76 -10.40
C GLU A 265 -5.55 -8.15 -10.85
N SER A 266 -5.13 -9.38 -10.53
CA SER A 266 -3.80 -9.90 -10.89
C SER A 266 -3.80 -11.43 -10.86
N GLY A 267 -3.25 -12.08 -11.90
CA GLY A 267 -3.11 -13.55 -11.93
C GLY A 267 -4.44 -14.32 -11.85
N GLY A 268 -5.54 -13.72 -12.30
CA GLY A 268 -6.90 -14.29 -12.17
C GLY A 268 -7.51 -14.16 -10.78
N THR A 269 -6.85 -13.44 -9.86
CA THR A 269 -7.34 -13.16 -8.50
C THR A 269 -7.76 -11.69 -8.39
N THR A 270 -8.86 -11.41 -7.71
CA THR A 270 -9.35 -10.05 -7.43
C THR A 270 -9.26 -9.75 -5.94
N ASN A 271 -8.50 -8.73 -5.57
CA ASN A 271 -8.43 -8.24 -4.20
C ASN A 271 -9.39 -7.08 -4.02
N THR A 272 -10.29 -7.15 -3.05
CA THR A 272 -11.00 -5.95 -2.55
C THR A 272 -10.34 -5.50 -1.26
N ILE A 273 -9.92 -4.25 -1.19
CA ILE A 273 -9.06 -3.74 -0.12
C ILE A 273 -9.74 -2.57 0.58
N ASP A 274 -9.98 -2.69 1.89
CA ASP A 274 -10.42 -1.57 2.71
C ASP A 274 -9.19 -0.74 3.14
N VAL A 275 -8.93 0.34 2.41
CA VAL A 275 -7.77 1.21 2.67
C VAL A 275 -7.80 1.92 4.02
N SER A 276 -8.94 1.92 4.73
CA SER A 276 -9.04 2.54 6.05
C SER A 276 -8.35 1.73 7.15
N ASP A 277 -8.18 0.42 6.94
CA ASP A 277 -7.50 -0.50 7.86
C ASP A 277 -5.97 -0.38 7.81
N PHE A 278 -5.43 0.35 6.82
CA PHE A 278 -3.98 0.50 6.58
C PHE A 278 -3.41 1.81 7.12
N ARG A 279 -4.13 2.48 8.03
CA ARG A 279 -3.63 3.66 8.75
C ARG A 279 -2.61 3.22 9.78
N SER A 280 -1.42 3.80 9.69
CA SER A 280 -0.28 3.45 10.53
C SER A 280 0.59 4.69 10.75
N THR A 281 1.79 4.49 11.30
CA THR A 281 2.83 5.49 11.45
C THR A 281 4.12 5.05 10.78
N TYR A 282 5.02 5.98 10.48
CA TYR A 282 6.35 5.62 9.98
C TYR A 282 7.16 4.80 11.00
N GLY A 283 6.92 4.99 12.30
CA GLY A 283 7.52 4.15 13.34
C GLY A 283 7.06 2.69 13.30
N GLU A 284 5.76 2.46 13.09
CA GLU A 284 5.18 1.13 12.90
C GLU A 284 5.65 0.49 11.59
N LEU A 285 5.65 1.23 10.48
CA LEU A 285 6.22 0.78 9.20
C LEU A 285 7.66 0.29 9.40
N ALA A 286 8.50 1.12 10.03
CA ALA A 286 9.88 0.75 10.32
C ALA A 286 9.97 -0.50 11.19
N GLN A 287 9.11 -0.62 12.21
CA GLN A 287 9.05 -1.81 13.06
C GLN A 287 8.69 -3.07 12.27
N HIS A 288 7.71 -3.02 11.37
CA HIS A 288 7.37 -4.16 10.51
C HIS A 288 8.55 -4.58 9.65
N ARG A 289 9.29 -3.63 9.05
CA ARG A 289 10.49 -3.92 8.26
C ARG A 289 11.63 -4.53 9.08
N LEU A 290 11.84 -4.02 10.30
CA LEU A 290 12.81 -4.60 11.23
C LEU A 290 12.44 -6.04 11.61
N THR A 291 11.16 -6.29 11.92
CA THR A 291 10.68 -7.65 12.21
C THR A 291 10.83 -8.58 11.01
N GLN A 292 10.56 -8.13 9.78
CA GLN A 292 10.81 -8.90 8.55
C GLN A 292 12.28 -9.31 8.41
N ILE A 293 13.19 -8.35 8.61
CA ILE A 293 14.64 -8.60 8.56
C ILE A 293 15.02 -9.67 9.59
N ASP A 294 14.58 -9.52 10.84
CA ASP A 294 14.93 -10.43 11.93
C ASP A 294 14.35 -11.83 11.72
N THR A 295 13.10 -11.93 11.26
CA THR A 295 12.47 -13.22 10.93
C THR A 295 13.18 -13.89 9.76
N GLN A 296 13.53 -13.16 8.70
CA GLN A 296 14.30 -13.72 7.59
C GLN A 296 15.71 -14.15 8.03
N ASP A 297 16.41 -13.37 8.86
CA ASP A 297 17.72 -13.74 9.43
C ASP A 297 17.63 -15.06 10.22
N ARG A 298 16.57 -15.23 11.03
CA ARG A 298 16.32 -16.49 11.75
C ARG A 298 16.10 -17.66 10.79
N MET A 299 15.27 -17.48 9.77
CA MET A 299 14.98 -18.53 8.77
C MET A 299 16.25 -18.96 8.02
N GLU A 300 17.05 -18.00 7.55
CA GLU A 300 18.29 -18.28 6.83
C GLU A 300 19.35 -18.94 7.72
N THR A 301 19.43 -18.51 8.99
CA THR A 301 20.33 -19.13 9.98
C THR A 301 19.94 -20.59 10.23
N ALA A 302 18.65 -20.87 10.42
CA ALA A 302 18.18 -22.24 10.63
C ALA A 302 18.48 -23.13 9.40
N LEU A 303 18.16 -22.64 8.20
CA LEU A 303 18.27 -23.41 6.96
C LEU A 303 19.68 -23.43 6.34
N GLY A 304 20.59 -22.58 6.81
CA GLY A 304 21.96 -22.48 6.28
C GLY A 304 22.05 -22.00 4.83
N ARG A 305 21.03 -21.29 4.34
CA ARG A 305 20.94 -20.77 2.96
C ARG A 305 20.07 -19.52 2.92
N SER A 306 20.13 -18.77 1.82
CA SER A 306 19.18 -17.68 1.60
C SER A 306 17.76 -18.22 1.36
N VAL A 307 16.77 -17.45 1.79
CA VAL A 307 15.35 -17.81 1.73
C VAL A 307 14.54 -16.64 1.18
N ASN A 308 13.45 -16.95 0.50
CA ASN A 308 12.37 -16.02 0.27
C ASN A 308 11.23 -16.38 1.23
N PRO A 309 11.00 -15.62 2.31
CA PRO A 309 9.98 -15.95 3.30
C PRO A 309 8.56 -16.05 2.74
N THR A 310 8.29 -15.42 1.60
CA THR A 310 6.97 -15.44 0.95
C THR A 310 6.75 -16.66 0.03
N ARG A 311 7.75 -17.52 -0.12
CA ARG A 311 7.62 -18.82 -0.80
C ARG A 311 7.26 -19.89 0.21
N MET A 312 6.16 -20.61 -0.04
CA MET A 312 5.65 -21.63 0.89
C MET A 312 6.66 -22.75 1.12
N GLU A 313 7.47 -23.09 0.11
CA GLU A 313 8.50 -24.13 0.26
C GLU A 313 9.60 -23.74 1.25
N ASP A 314 10.01 -22.46 1.27
CA ASP A 314 11.04 -21.95 2.18
C ASP A 314 10.49 -21.83 3.61
N ALA A 315 9.27 -21.31 3.75
CA ALA A 315 8.58 -21.26 5.03
C ALA A 315 8.36 -22.67 5.61
N ARG A 316 7.86 -23.62 4.81
CA ARG A 316 7.69 -25.02 5.22
C ARG A 316 9.03 -25.66 5.61
N ALA A 317 10.09 -25.45 4.83
CA ALA A 317 11.40 -25.99 5.18
C ALA A 317 11.88 -25.45 6.54
N TYR A 318 11.67 -24.16 6.80
CA TYR A 318 11.98 -23.55 8.08
C TYR A 318 11.18 -24.17 9.22
N PHE A 319 9.85 -24.26 9.09
CA PHE A 319 8.99 -24.83 10.13
C PHE A 319 9.21 -26.34 10.31
N GLN A 320 9.61 -27.07 9.25
CA GLN A 320 10.02 -28.48 9.35
C GLN A 320 11.19 -28.65 10.30
N GLN A 321 12.16 -27.73 10.28
CA GLN A 321 13.32 -27.75 11.18
C GLN A 321 12.99 -27.14 12.55
N TYR A 322 12.32 -25.99 12.57
CA TYR A 322 11.96 -25.28 13.80
C TYR A 322 11.09 -26.16 14.71
N ALA A 323 10.11 -26.85 14.14
CA ALA A 323 9.23 -27.70 14.94
C ALA A 323 10.03 -28.79 15.70
N GLN A 324 11.09 -29.36 15.13
CA GLN A 324 11.86 -30.41 15.81
C GLN A 324 12.44 -29.88 17.13
N GLY A 325 12.02 -30.48 18.25
CA GLY A 325 12.46 -30.08 19.59
C GLY A 325 11.72 -28.89 20.21
N HIS A 326 10.71 -28.31 19.54
CA HIS A 326 9.86 -27.26 20.10
C HIS A 326 8.44 -27.78 20.39
N SER A 327 7.86 -27.26 21.47
CA SER A 327 6.47 -27.52 21.86
C SER A 327 5.46 -26.92 20.87
N THR A 328 4.21 -27.37 20.96
CA THR A 328 3.12 -26.87 20.10
C THR A 328 2.92 -25.35 20.27
N ASP A 329 3.00 -24.82 21.49
CA ASP A 329 2.87 -23.38 21.75
C ASP A 329 4.05 -22.56 21.23
N GLU A 330 5.29 -23.08 21.29
CA GLU A 330 6.45 -22.41 20.68
C GLU A 330 6.33 -22.34 19.15
N VAL A 331 5.88 -23.42 18.51
CA VAL A 331 5.61 -23.44 17.06
C VAL A 331 4.51 -22.45 16.70
N ARG A 332 3.43 -22.40 17.50
CA ARG A 332 2.35 -21.41 17.33
C ARG A 332 2.89 -19.98 17.36
N GLN A 333 3.68 -19.63 18.39
CA GLN A 333 4.23 -18.28 18.54
C GLN A 333 5.16 -17.88 17.39
N GLU A 334 6.03 -18.78 16.92
CA GLU A 334 6.88 -18.49 15.76
C GLU A 334 6.05 -18.37 14.48
N TYR A 335 5.00 -19.18 14.32
CA TYR A 335 4.08 -19.10 13.19
C TYR A 335 3.34 -17.77 13.16
N GLN A 336 2.76 -17.33 14.28
CA GLN A 336 2.13 -16.01 14.40
C GLN A 336 3.09 -14.89 14.00
N ARG A 337 4.31 -14.90 14.56
CA ARG A 337 5.32 -13.89 14.22
C ARG A 337 5.68 -13.88 12.74
N TYR A 338 5.79 -15.06 12.12
CA TYR A 338 6.01 -15.19 10.68
C TYR A 338 4.86 -14.56 9.89
N MET A 339 3.62 -14.83 10.28
CA MET A 339 2.44 -14.32 9.61
C MET A 339 2.32 -12.79 9.72
N GLU A 340 2.47 -12.23 10.93
CA GLU A 340 2.49 -10.78 11.19
C GLU A 340 3.65 -10.05 10.46
N SER A 341 4.76 -10.76 10.21
CA SER A 341 5.94 -10.19 9.53
C SER A 341 5.68 -9.96 8.05
N PHE A 342 5.05 -10.92 7.36
CA PHE A 342 5.06 -10.98 5.90
C PHE A 342 3.68 -10.84 5.26
N TYR A 343 2.60 -10.87 6.04
CA TYR A 343 1.23 -10.85 5.54
C TYR A 343 0.36 -9.85 6.30
N VAL A 344 -0.70 -9.38 5.65
CA VAL A 344 -1.69 -8.47 6.24
C VAL A 344 -3.06 -8.76 5.64
N HIS A 345 -4.11 -8.70 6.47
CA HIS A 345 -5.48 -8.93 6.01
C HIS A 345 -5.95 -7.80 5.07
N THR A 346 -6.68 -8.10 4.00
CA THR A 346 -7.18 -7.09 3.03
C THR A 346 -8.26 -6.16 3.60
N GLY A 347 -8.88 -6.53 4.72
CA GLY A 347 -10.03 -5.85 5.33
C GLY A 347 -11.38 -6.21 4.70
N ARG A 348 -11.38 -6.74 3.46
CA ARG A 348 -12.59 -7.24 2.77
C ARG A 348 -12.44 -8.71 2.40
N GLY A 349 -11.84 -9.01 1.26
CA GLY A 349 -11.74 -10.38 0.76
C GLY A 349 -10.95 -10.49 -0.53
N VAL A 350 -10.63 -11.73 -0.89
CA VAL A 350 -9.93 -12.09 -2.13
C VAL A 350 -10.80 -13.07 -2.91
N GLU A 351 -11.15 -12.71 -4.14
CA GLU A 351 -11.71 -13.67 -5.08
C GLU A 351 -10.55 -14.43 -5.73
N TRP A 352 -10.19 -15.57 -5.15
CA TRP A 352 -9.10 -16.41 -5.64
C TRP A 352 -9.34 -16.94 -7.05
N ASN A 353 -8.26 -17.14 -7.81
CA ASN A 353 -8.31 -17.66 -9.17
C ASN A 353 -9.11 -18.98 -9.26
N SER A 354 -10.25 -18.93 -9.93
CA SER A 354 -11.20 -20.03 -10.05
C SER A 354 -10.67 -21.22 -10.88
N ALA A 355 -9.54 -21.06 -11.57
CA ALA A 355 -8.87 -22.17 -12.25
C ALA A 355 -8.20 -23.14 -11.28
N VAL A 356 -7.94 -22.72 -10.03
CA VAL A 356 -7.44 -23.57 -8.95
C VAL A 356 -8.61 -23.87 -8.03
N SER A 357 -8.98 -25.15 -7.95
CA SER A 357 -10.06 -25.60 -7.06
C SER A 357 -9.70 -25.27 -5.61
N GLU A 358 -10.70 -24.99 -4.78
CA GLU A 358 -10.50 -24.60 -3.39
C GLU A 358 -9.59 -25.56 -2.61
N ASP A 359 -9.79 -26.87 -2.78
CA ASP A 359 -9.00 -27.90 -2.09
C ASP A 359 -7.55 -28.02 -2.61
N ASP A 360 -7.29 -27.55 -3.84
CA ASP A 360 -5.93 -27.54 -4.42
C ASP A 360 -5.16 -26.26 -4.06
N ARG A 361 -5.84 -25.19 -3.61
CA ARG A 361 -5.20 -23.90 -3.32
C ARG A 361 -4.01 -23.98 -2.35
N PRO A 362 -4.03 -24.76 -1.25
CA PRO A 362 -2.86 -24.91 -0.36
C PRO A 362 -1.58 -25.31 -1.11
N ALA A 363 -1.68 -26.22 -2.09
CA ALA A 363 -0.53 -26.66 -2.87
C ALA A 363 -0.03 -25.61 -3.88
N HIS A 364 -0.88 -24.65 -4.25
CA HIS A 364 -0.61 -23.58 -5.21
C HIS A 364 -0.36 -22.21 -4.57
N MET A 365 -0.29 -22.12 -3.23
CA MET A 365 -0.20 -20.83 -2.54
C MET A 365 1.02 -19.99 -2.93
N THR A 366 2.17 -20.58 -3.25
CA THR A 366 3.34 -19.80 -3.75
C THR A 366 3.00 -19.04 -5.03
N GLU A 367 2.27 -19.68 -5.96
CA GLU A 367 1.83 -19.08 -7.22
C GLU A 367 0.76 -18.02 -6.98
N LEU A 368 -0.30 -18.37 -6.24
CA LEU A 368 -1.42 -17.48 -5.93
C LEU A 368 -0.96 -16.20 -5.21
N LEU A 369 -0.02 -16.34 -4.27
CA LEU A 369 0.56 -15.22 -3.54
C LEU A 369 1.47 -14.34 -4.40
N SER A 370 2.14 -14.90 -5.42
CA SER A 370 3.03 -14.12 -6.28
C SER A 370 2.33 -13.00 -7.05
N HIS A 371 1.00 -13.08 -7.15
CA HIS A 371 0.14 -12.10 -7.82
C HIS A 371 -0.51 -11.09 -6.87
N GLN A 372 -0.38 -11.27 -5.55
CA GLN A 372 -1.03 -10.41 -4.57
C GLN A 372 -0.27 -9.08 -4.40
N PRO A 373 -0.98 -7.97 -4.19
CA PRO A 373 -0.35 -6.70 -3.86
C PRO A 373 0.37 -6.76 -2.51
N THR A 374 1.24 -5.79 -2.29
CA THR A 374 1.94 -5.59 -1.00
C THR A 374 1.67 -4.19 -0.49
N ASP A 375 1.55 -4.04 0.83
CA ASP A 375 1.53 -2.72 1.46
C ASP A 375 2.93 -2.07 1.44
N ASP A 376 3.03 -0.82 1.87
CA ASP A 376 4.31 -0.09 1.92
C ASP A 376 5.29 -0.67 2.96
N ALA A 377 4.78 -1.41 3.95
CA ALA A 377 5.59 -2.25 4.84
C ALA A 377 5.99 -3.60 4.21
N GLY A 378 5.67 -3.82 2.93
CA GLY A 378 6.07 -4.98 2.12
C GLY A 378 5.43 -6.29 2.55
N ARG A 379 4.36 -6.21 3.34
CA ARG A 379 3.53 -7.35 3.69
C ARG A 379 2.56 -7.61 2.55
N ARG A 380 2.38 -8.88 2.23
CA ARG A 380 1.49 -9.32 1.16
C ARG A 380 0.04 -9.34 1.66
N LEU A 381 -0.86 -8.82 0.84
CA LEU A 381 -2.28 -8.80 1.17
C LEU A 381 -2.89 -10.18 0.96
N VAL A 382 -3.65 -10.64 1.95
CA VAL A 382 -4.31 -11.95 1.97
C VAL A 382 -5.64 -11.82 2.73
N ASP A 383 -6.64 -12.64 2.44
CA ASP A 383 -7.85 -12.75 3.26
C ASP A 383 -7.82 -13.97 4.19
N CYS A 384 -8.87 -14.15 5.00
CA CYS A 384 -8.98 -15.27 5.93
C CYS A 384 -8.84 -16.66 5.28
N GLU A 385 -9.28 -16.81 4.03
CA GLU A 385 -9.06 -18.02 3.23
C GLU A 385 -7.58 -18.25 2.96
N GLY A 386 -6.88 -17.25 2.43
CA GLY A 386 -5.44 -17.40 2.15
C GLY A 386 -4.59 -17.64 3.40
N TYR A 387 -4.95 -17.06 4.55
CA TYR A 387 -4.33 -17.40 5.84
C TYR A 387 -4.48 -18.88 6.19
N SER A 388 -5.67 -19.44 5.96
CA SER A 388 -5.96 -20.86 6.19
C SER A 388 -5.20 -21.76 5.21
N TYR A 389 -5.18 -21.42 3.92
CA TYR A 389 -4.44 -22.18 2.90
C TYR A 389 -2.92 -22.16 3.14
N MET A 390 -2.36 -21.03 3.56
CA MET A 390 -0.94 -20.94 3.94
C MET A 390 -0.61 -21.81 5.16
N THR A 391 -1.53 -21.88 6.13
CA THR A 391 -1.38 -22.72 7.33
C THR A 391 -1.24 -24.19 6.94
N ASP A 392 -2.09 -24.68 6.04
CA ASP A 392 -1.99 -26.05 5.54
C ASP A 392 -0.72 -26.27 4.69
N ALA A 393 -0.45 -25.35 3.75
CA ALA A 393 0.73 -25.43 2.88
C ALA A 393 2.05 -25.54 3.66
N ILE A 394 2.14 -24.84 4.80
CA ILE A 394 3.33 -24.77 5.65
C ILE A 394 3.30 -25.88 6.71
N LEU A 395 2.32 -25.86 7.62
CA LEU A 395 2.30 -26.73 8.81
C LEU A 395 1.75 -28.12 8.54
N GLY A 396 0.78 -28.28 7.63
CA GLY A 396 0.29 -29.59 7.17
C GLY A 396 1.38 -30.41 6.46
N GLY A 397 2.39 -29.73 5.94
CA GLY A 397 3.59 -30.33 5.35
C GLY A 397 4.66 -30.80 6.34
N VAL A 398 4.60 -30.41 7.62
CA VAL A 398 5.63 -30.76 8.62
C VAL A 398 5.53 -32.22 9.01
N ARG A 399 6.68 -32.88 9.11
CA ARG A 399 6.84 -34.28 9.49
C ARG A 399 7.60 -34.42 10.80
N ASP A 400 7.28 -35.46 11.58
CA ASP A 400 8.03 -35.86 12.76
C ASP A 400 9.32 -36.65 12.40
N GLU A 401 10.07 -37.07 13.41
CA GLU A 401 11.31 -37.85 13.24
C GLU A 401 11.08 -39.21 12.54
N SER A 402 9.85 -39.75 12.60
CA SER A 402 9.47 -41.00 11.93
C SER A 402 9.01 -40.80 10.49
N GLY A 403 8.99 -39.55 10.01
CA GLY A 403 8.53 -39.17 8.68
C GLY A 403 7.00 -39.11 8.54
N GLN A 404 6.25 -39.23 9.64
CA GLN A 404 4.79 -39.06 9.63
C GLN A 404 4.42 -37.58 9.75
N PRO A 405 3.25 -37.13 9.25
CA PRO A 405 2.75 -35.79 9.54
C PRO A 405 2.75 -35.52 11.04
N ARG A 406 3.38 -34.42 11.46
CA ARG A 406 3.34 -34.00 12.88
C ARG A 406 2.02 -33.34 13.21
N PHE A 407 1.59 -32.42 12.35
CA PHE A 407 0.37 -31.67 12.53
C PHE A 407 -0.72 -32.17 11.58
N ASP A 408 -1.95 -32.25 12.09
CA ASP A 408 -3.16 -32.24 11.27
C ASP A 408 -3.66 -30.80 11.16
N VAL A 409 -4.02 -30.37 9.96
CA VAL A 409 -4.70 -29.08 9.74
C VAL A 409 -6.16 -29.37 9.43
N GLY A 410 -7.06 -28.68 10.14
CA GLY A 410 -8.49 -28.70 9.89
C GLY A 410 -9.02 -27.29 9.70
N TYR A 411 -10.24 -27.19 9.18
CA TYR A 411 -10.85 -25.92 8.81
C TYR A 411 -12.19 -25.76 9.50
N ALA A 412 -12.54 -24.53 9.85
CA ALA A 412 -13.90 -24.17 10.19
C ALA A 412 -14.28 -22.88 9.50
N ALA A 413 -15.48 -22.86 8.94
CA ALA A 413 -16.02 -21.69 8.27
C ALA A 413 -17.41 -21.35 8.77
N ARG A 414 -17.71 -20.06 8.66
CA ARG A 414 -19.04 -19.47 8.77
C ARG A 414 -19.19 -18.46 7.63
N PRO A 415 -20.39 -17.95 7.34
CA PRO A 415 -20.56 -16.98 6.26
C PRO A 415 -19.58 -15.80 6.36
N GLY A 416 -18.74 -15.65 5.33
CA GLY A 416 -17.76 -14.57 5.22
C GLY A 416 -16.47 -14.73 6.04
N HIS A 417 -16.24 -15.87 6.69
CA HIS A 417 -15.02 -16.09 7.48
C HIS A 417 -14.64 -17.56 7.60
N ILE A 418 -13.35 -17.86 7.45
CA ILE A 418 -12.76 -19.18 7.67
C ILE A 418 -11.52 -19.04 8.55
N ILE A 419 -11.30 -20.04 9.40
CA ILE A 419 -10.08 -20.19 10.19
C ILE A 419 -9.54 -21.62 10.03
N SER A 420 -8.27 -21.80 10.38
CA SER A 420 -7.68 -23.14 10.47
C SER A 420 -7.35 -23.53 11.91
N GLY A 421 -7.34 -24.84 12.16
CA GLY A 421 -6.90 -25.45 13.40
C GLY A 421 -5.72 -26.36 13.12
N VAL A 422 -4.65 -26.21 13.90
CA VAL A 422 -3.44 -27.02 13.82
C VAL A 422 -3.40 -27.92 15.04
N PHE A 423 -3.44 -29.24 14.83
CA PHE A 423 -3.48 -30.24 15.90
C PHE A 423 -2.19 -31.06 15.89
N ASP A 424 -1.43 -30.99 16.96
CA ASP A 424 -0.18 -31.75 17.13
C ASP A 424 -0.51 -33.18 17.54
N ARG A 425 -0.13 -34.14 16.68
CA ARG A 425 -0.41 -35.56 16.91
C ARG A 425 0.39 -36.14 18.08
N ALA A 426 1.54 -35.56 18.41
CA ALA A 426 2.42 -36.08 19.45
C ALA A 426 1.98 -35.65 20.85
N SER A 427 1.65 -34.36 21.02
CA SER A 427 1.23 -33.81 22.31
C SER A 427 -0.27 -33.95 22.56
N GLY A 428 -1.07 -34.05 21.51
CA GLY A 428 -2.53 -33.94 21.59
C GLY A 428 -3.02 -32.51 21.84
N GLU A 429 -2.13 -31.51 21.74
CA GLU A 429 -2.46 -30.09 21.82
C GLU A 429 -2.82 -29.53 20.43
N GLY A 430 -3.37 -28.32 20.39
CA GLY A 430 -3.64 -27.64 19.14
C GLY A 430 -3.88 -26.15 19.32
N PHE A 431 -3.86 -25.41 18.22
CA PHE A 431 -4.12 -23.99 18.20
C PHE A 431 -4.91 -23.58 16.96
N THR A 432 -5.66 -22.48 17.05
CA THR A 432 -6.32 -21.85 15.91
C THR A 432 -5.40 -20.84 15.25
N VAL A 433 -5.57 -20.66 13.94
CA VAL A 433 -5.03 -19.54 13.17
C VAL A 433 -6.23 -18.79 12.59
N ASN A 434 -6.46 -17.58 13.11
CA ASN A 434 -7.48 -16.65 12.64
C ASN A 434 -6.77 -15.41 12.10
N ASN A 435 -6.61 -15.36 10.78
CA ASN A 435 -5.71 -14.41 10.14
C ASN A 435 -4.30 -14.52 10.74
N ASP A 436 -3.71 -13.40 11.16
CA ASP A 436 -2.41 -13.33 11.81
C ASP A 436 -2.45 -13.62 13.32
N ASP A 437 -3.64 -13.77 13.93
CA ASP A 437 -3.77 -14.14 15.34
C ASP A 437 -3.80 -15.67 15.53
N THR A 438 -3.14 -16.13 16.59
CA THR A 438 -3.11 -17.56 16.94
C THR A 438 -3.41 -17.79 18.41
N GLN A 439 -4.19 -18.82 18.71
CA GLN A 439 -4.62 -19.08 20.10
C GLN A 439 -4.60 -20.57 20.41
N MET A 440 -4.06 -20.95 21.56
CA MET A 440 -4.11 -22.33 22.03
C MET A 440 -5.56 -22.76 22.25
N MET A 441 -5.92 -23.93 21.71
CA MET A 441 -7.23 -24.51 21.89
C MET A 441 -7.37 -25.13 23.28
N GLN A 442 -8.59 -25.10 23.81
CA GLN A 442 -8.95 -25.75 25.07
C GLN A 442 -9.93 -26.90 24.82
N GLY A 443 -9.83 -27.96 25.61
CA GLY A 443 -10.75 -29.10 25.60
C GLY A 443 -10.05 -30.41 25.24
N ASP A 444 -10.86 -31.45 25.03
CA ASP A 444 -10.36 -32.74 24.55
C ASP A 444 -10.13 -32.68 23.04
N LEU A 445 -8.88 -32.76 22.60
CA LEU A 445 -8.49 -32.78 21.18
C LEU A 445 -8.09 -34.19 20.69
N SER A 446 -8.30 -35.21 21.52
CA SER A 446 -7.96 -36.60 21.19
C SER A 446 -8.94 -37.26 20.22
N SER A 447 -10.13 -36.67 20.04
CA SER A 447 -11.17 -37.17 19.13
C SER A 447 -11.50 -36.17 18.02
N ASP A 448 -11.91 -36.66 16.85
CA ASP A 448 -12.35 -35.81 15.73
C ASP A 448 -13.47 -34.84 16.16
N ARG A 449 -14.42 -35.31 16.98
CA ARG A 449 -15.49 -34.46 17.53
C ARG A 449 -14.95 -33.38 18.46
N GLY A 450 -14.00 -33.73 19.32
CA GLY A 450 -13.35 -32.79 20.23
C GLY A 450 -12.61 -31.69 19.49
N ARG A 451 -11.81 -32.07 18.47
CA ARG A 451 -11.13 -31.14 17.55
C ARG A 451 -12.11 -30.22 16.83
N ALA A 452 -13.18 -30.79 16.26
CA ALA A 452 -14.19 -30.01 15.56
C ALA A 452 -14.92 -29.01 16.47
N THR A 453 -15.19 -29.42 17.72
CA THR A 453 -15.82 -28.55 18.72
C THR A 453 -14.90 -27.40 19.14
N ALA A 454 -13.61 -27.70 19.38
CA ALA A 454 -12.62 -26.68 19.75
C ALA A 454 -12.40 -25.67 18.62
N LEU A 455 -12.32 -26.15 17.38
CA LEU A 455 -12.16 -25.29 16.20
C LEU A 455 -13.40 -24.43 15.95
N ALA A 456 -14.60 -25.00 16.05
CA ALA A 456 -15.84 -24.24 15.92
C ALA A 456 -15.98 -23.17 17.00
N ARG A 457 -15.54 -23.44 18.24
CA ARG A 457 -15.47 -22.40 19.29
C ARG A 457 -14.54 -21.26 18.90
N GLY A 458 -13.43 -21.55 18.22
CA GLY A 458 -12.47 -20.54 17.79
C GLY A 458 -13.00 -19.54 16.76
N ILE A 459 -14.01 -19.93 15.97
CA ILE A 459 -14.65 -19.06 14.97
C ILE A 459 -16.03 -18.54 15.38
N ALA A 460 -16.66 -19.17 16.37
CA ALA A 460 -17.95 -18.71 16.88
C ALA A 460 -17.82 -17.29 17.44
N ASP A 461 -18.66 -16.38 16.96
CA ASP A 461 -18.82 -15.07 17.59
C ASP A 461 -20.02 -15.08 18.54
N GLY A 462 -20.25 -13.98 19.26
CA GLY A 462 -21.29 -13.84 20.29
C GLY A 462 -22.75 -14.02 19.82
N TYR A 463 -22.99 -14.52 18.60
CA TYR A 463 -24.30 -14.73 17.99
C TYR A 463 -24.55 -16.21 17.64
N TYR A 464 -25.76 -16.47 17.12
CA TYR A 464 -26.13 -17.77 16.57
C TYR A 464 -25.39 -18.03 15.25
N ASN A 465 -24.54 -19.06 15.23
CA ASN A 465 -23.74 -19.44 14.08
C ASN A 465 -24.06 -20.87 13.64
N VAL A 466 -24.07 -21.09 12.32
CA VAL A 466 -23.89 -22.42 11.73
C VAL A 466 -22.48 -22.47 11.18
N ILE A 467 -21.72 -23.46 11.64
CA ILE A 467 -20.29 -23.59 11.42
C ILE A 467 -20.03 -24.92 10.73
N GLY A 468 -19.50 -24.86 9.52
CA GLY A 468 -18.99 -26.03 8.82
C GLY A 468 -17.59 -26.33 9.35
N VAL A 469 -17.29 -27.60 9.56
CA VAL A 469 -15.98 -28.05 10.03
C VAL A 469 -15.53 -29.23 9.19
N GLY A 470 -14.30 -29.17 8.70
CA GLY A 470 -13.82 -30.04 7.65
C GLY A 470 -12.33 -30.32 7.72
N ARG A 471 -11.89 -31.35 6.99
CA ARG A 471 -10.46 -31.59 6.75
C ARG A 471 -9.99 -30.90 5.48
N HIS A 472 -10.89 -30.68 4.54
CA HIS A 472 -10.67 -29.85 3.37
C HIS A 472 -11.46 -28.54 3.50
N PRO A 473 -11.01 -27.44 2.88
CA PRO A 473 -11.77 -26.20 2.90
C PRO A 473 -13.19 -26.36 2.32
N SER A 474 -13.37 -27.13 1.23
CA SER A 474 -14.69 -27.40 0.63
C SER A 474 -15.65 -28.20 1.54
N ASP A 475 -15.12 -28.91 2.55
CA ASP A 475 -15.94 -29.58 3.55
C ASP A 475 -16.58 -28.58 4.54
N THR A 476 -16.11 -27.33 4.56
CA THR A 476 -16.57 -26.30 5.52
C THR A 476 -17.78 -25.49 5.07
N ASP A 477 -18.34 -25.78 3.89
CA ASP A 477 -19.55 -25.09 3.45
C ASP A 477 -20.65 -25.20 4.50
N THR A 478 -21.20 -24.04 4.86
CA THR A 478 -22.25 -23.94 5.88
C THR A 478 -23.64 -24.06 5.29
N GLN A 479 -23.76 -24.03 3.96
CA GLN A 479 -25.01 -24.04 3.22
C GLN A 479 -24.93 -24.96 2.01
N GLU A 480 -26.07 -25.50 1.61
CA GLU A 480 -26.27 -26.15 0.32
C GLU A 480 -26.51 -25.06 -0.77
N ASP A 481 -26.47 -25.45 -2.05
CA ASP A 481 -26.71 -24.55 -3.20
C ASP A 481 -28.03 -23.76 -3.14
N ASP A 482 -29.04 -24.29 -2.44
CA ASP A 482 -30.35 -23.66 -2.26
C ASP A 482 -30.40 -22.66 -1.08
N GLY A 483 -29.25 -22.39 -0.45
CA GLY A 483 -29.10 -21.50 0.70
C GLY A 483 -29.63 -22.09 2.02
N THR A 484 -29.90 -23.40 2.07
CA THR A 484 -30.27 -24.09 3.32
C THR A 484 -29.04 -24.54 4.09
N PRO A 485 -29.03 -24.50 5.43
CA PRO A 485 -27.86 -24.89 6.20
C PRO A 485 -27.47 -26.35 5.92
N ARG A 486 -26.17 -26.62 5.70
CA ARG A 486 -25.66 -27.95 5.31
C ARG A 486 -25.84 -28.97 6.44
N THR A 487 -26.28 -30.18 6.11
CA THR A 487 -26.42 -31.25 7.12
C THR A 487 -25.05 -31.63 7.67
N GLY A 488 -24.93 -31.76 8.99
CA GLY A 488 -23.67 -32.02 9.68
C GLY A 488 -22.94 -30.76 10.18
N ALA A 489 -23.34 -29.58 9.72
CA ALA A 489 -22.79 -28.33 10.26
C ALA A 489 -23.17 -28.14 11.74
N LEU A 490 -22.27 -27.56 12.51
CA LEU A 490 -22.44 -27.36 13.95
C LEU A 490 -23.22 -26.08 14.22
N ILE A 491 -24.16 -26.13 15.18
CA ILE A 491 -24.96 -25.00 15.62
C ILE A 491 -24.40 -24.49 16.94
N TRP A 492 -24.09 -23.20 16.99
CA TRP A 492 -23.50 -22.53 18.15
C TRP A 492 -24.30 -21.29 18.55
N THR A 493 -24.32 -21.01 19.86
CA THR A 493 -24.88 -19.80 20.49
C THR A 493 -23.80 -19.07 21.26
N GLY A 494 -23.13 -18.11 20.64
CA GLY A 494 -21.97 -17.52 21.29
C GLY A 494 -20.92 -18.61 21.58
N ASN A 495 -20.72 -18.88 22.86
CA ASN A 495 -19.71 -19.81 23.34
C ASN A 495 -20.21 -21.26 23.50
N ASP A 496 -21.51 -21.51 23.33
CA ASP A 496 -22.13 -22.79 23.63
C ASP A 496 -22.49 -23.58 22.36
N PHE A 497 -22.12 -24.86 22.36
CA PHE A 497 -22.55 -25.80 21.33
C PHE A 497 -23.99 -26.23 21.59
N VAL A 498 -24.87 -25.99 20.62
CA VAL A 498 -26.31 -26.27 20.73
C VAL A 498 -26.69 -27.59 20.08
N GLY A 499 -26.05 -27.92 18.96
CA GLY A 499 -26.41 -29.12 18.22
C GLY A 499 -25.79 -29.18 16.84
N VAL A 500 -26.34 -30.05 16.00
CA VAL A 500 -25.90 -30.25 14.62
C VAL A 500 -27.10 -30.07 13.71
N VAL A 501 -26.90 -29.42 12.56
CA VAL A 501 -27.88 -29.35 11.50
C VAL A 501 -28.21 -30.77 11.05
N ASN A 502 -29.45 -31.18 11.28
CA ASN A 502 -30.00 -32.45 10.83
C ASN A 502 -31.11 -32.19 9.79
N PRO A 503 -31.62 -33.24 9.10
CA PRO A 503 -32.66 -33.06 8.09
C PRO A 503 -33.93 -32.37 8.63
N GLN A 504 -34.29 -32.58 9.90
CA GLN A 504 -35.43 -31.91 10.53
C GLN A 504 -35.20 -30.41 10.70
N PHE A 505 -34.00 -30.00 11.10
CA PHE A 505 -33.61 -28.60 11.20
C PHE A 505 -33.64 -27.92 9.83
N GLN A 506 -33.07 -28.56 8.81
CA GLN A 506 -33.11 -28.06 7.43
C GLN A 506 -34.55 -27.84 6.95
N GLU A 507 -35.43 -28.82 7.16
CA GLU A 507 -36.82 -28.73 6.73
C GLU A 507 -37.59 -27.64 7.49
N GLY A 508 -37.38 -27.54 8.80
CA GLY A 508 -37.96 -26.46 9.61
C GLY A 508 -37.48 -25.08 9.14
N TYR A 509 -36.19 -24.94 8.81
CA TYR A 509 -35.64 -23.72 8.24
C TYR A 509 -36.27 -23.38 6.88
N ARG A 510 -36.40 -24.35 5.95
CA ARG A 510 -37.05 -24.14 4.65
C ARG A 510 -38.47 -23.63 4.83
N GLN A 511 -39.27 -24.29 5.65
CA GLN A 511 -40.65 -23.90 5.92
C GLN A 511 -40.74 -22.49 6.54
N TRP A 512 -39.88 -22.19 7.51
CA TRP A 512 -39.82 -20.87 8.13
C TRP A 512 -39.41 -19.78 7.13
N ARG A 513 -38.38 -20.03 6.32
CA ARG A 513 -37.87 -19.11 5.29
C ARG A 513 -38.95 -18.82 4.24
N ASP A 514 -39.62 -19.85 3.75
CA ASP A 514 -40.66 -19.73 2.73
C ASP A 514 -41.92 -19.01 3.26
N SER A 515 -42.15 -19.04 4.57
CA SER A 515 -43.23 -18.29 5.22
C SER A 515 -42.96 -16.78 5.33
N ARG A 516 -41.71 -16.33 5.14
CA ARG A 516 -41.34 -14.91 5.18
C ARG A 516 -41.30 -14.31 3.79
N LEU A 517 -42.03 -13.19 3.61
CA LEU A 517 -42.12 -12.44 2.35
C LEU A 517 -40.80 -11.79 1.85
N GLY A 518 -39.67 -12.01 2.54
CA GLY A 518 -38.34 -11.56 2.12
C GLY A 518 -37.24 -12.60 2.35
N GLY A 519 -37.61 -13.87 2.57
CA GLY A 519 -36.70 -14.89 3.08
C GLY A 519 -36.32 -14.64 4.54
N GLY A 520 -35.25 -15.29 4.98
CA GLY A 520 -34.67 -15.07 6.31
C GLY A 520 -33.36 -15.82 6.44
N SER A 521 -32.46 -15.33 7.30
CA SER A 521 -31.16 -15.97 7.53
C SER A 521 -31.26 -17.11 8.55
N VAL A 522 -30.26 -17.99 8.55
CA VAL A 522 -30.19 -19.08 9.53
C VAL A 522 -30.08 -18.56 10.96
N SER A 523 -29.34 -17.47 11.18
CA SER A 523 -29.24 -16.84 12.50
C SER A 523 -30.59 -16.28 12.98
N GLU A 524 -31.41 -15.71 12.08
CA GLU A 524 -32.76 -15.27 12.42
C GLU A 524 -33.70 -16.44 12.77
N TYR A 525 -33.55 -17.57 12.07
CA TYR A 525 -34.31 -18.78 12.37
C TYR A 525 -33.91 -19.36 13.73
N LEU A 526 -32.62 -19.42 14.03
CA LEU A 526 -32.12 -19.87 15.34
C LEU A 526 -32.64 -18.98 16.48
N ALA A 527 -32.62 -17.65 16.29
CA ALA A 527 -33.21 -16.71 17.23
C ALA A 527 -34.75 -16.81 17.31
N HIS A 528 -35.41 -17.36 16.29
CA HIS A 528 -36.85 -17.66 16.33
C HIS A 528 -37.14 -18.91 17.16
N LEU A 529 -36.34 -19.97 17.01
CA LEU A 529 -36.44 -21.19 17.79
C LEU A 529 -36.23 -20.93 19.29
N ASP A 530 -35.21 -20.15 19.64
CA ASP A 530 -34.91 -19.79 21.03
C ASP A 530 -36.07 -19.05 21.72
N ARG A 531 -36.67 -18.08 21.01
CA ARG A 531 -37.87 -17.35 21.50
C ARG A 531 -39.11 -18.25 21.61
N GLY A 532 -39.16 -19.33 20.85
CA GLY A 532 -40.24 -20.31 20.85
C GLY A 532 -40.19 -21.31 22.01
N GLY A 533 -39.05 -21.41 22.73
CA GLY A 533 -38.84 -22.36 23.82
C GLY A 533 -38.88 -23.83 23.39
N GLN A 534 -38.51 -24.12 22.13
CA GLN A 534 -38.49 -25.47 21.55
C GLN A 534 -37.10 -26.10 21.54
#